data_AF-A0A7S3DTK3-F1
#
_entry.id   AF-A0A7S3DTK3-F1
#
_cell.length_a   1.000
_cell.length_b   1.000
_cell.length_c   1.000
_cell.angle_alpha   90.00
_cell.angle_beta   90.00
_cell.angle_gamma   90.00
#
_symmetry.space_group_name_H-M   'P 1'
#
loop_
_entity.id
_entity.type
_entity.pdbx_description
1 polymer ?
#
loop_
_entity_poly.entity_id
_entity_poly.type
_entity_poly.pdbx_seq_one_letter_code
_entity_poly.pdbx_strand_id
1 'polypeptide(L)'
;MGCDCLGHIHYFDAALNDSQGNPYVVKKAICMHEEDDGILWKHVEYRNGHNEARRARELVISKICTVVNYEYLIYIRFKLSGEIEYEIRLSGELSTNALSA
;
A
#
# COMPACT_ATOMS: atom_id res chain seq x y z
N MET A 1 -12.68 9.89 1.43
CA MET A 1 -12.00 9.16 2.53
C MET A 1 -12.74 7.87 2.78
N GLY A 2 -12.10 6.72 2.54
CA GLY A 2 -12.66 5.39 2.82
C GLY A 2 -12.76 4.44 1.63
N CYS A 3 -12.36 4.89 0.43
CA CYS A 3 -12.30 4.04 -0.77
C CYS A 3 -10.85 3.71 -1.19
N ASP A 4 -9.87 4.32 -0.54
CA ASP A 4 -8.45 4.25 -0.95
C ASP A 4 -7.80 2.90 -0.62
N CYS A 5 -8.31 2.21 0.41
CA CYS A 5 -7.89 0.88 0.83
C CYS A 5 -9.12 -0.01 0.96
N LEU A 6 -9.08 -1.21 0.39
CA LEU A 6 -10.22 -2.13 0.30
C LEU A 6 -10.03 -3.35 1.20
N GLY A 7 -11.09 -3.77 1.89
CA GLY A 7 -11.09 -4.95 2.75
C GLY A 7 -11.23 -4.59 4.23
N HIS A 8 -10.61 -5.37 5.10
CA HIS A 8 -10.65 -5.13 6.55
C HIS A 8 -9.46 -4.27 6.98
N ILE A 9 -9.71 -2.97 7.11
CA ILE A 9 -8.65 -1.97 7.25
C ILE A 9 -8.49 -1.50 8.69
N HIS A 10 -7.24 -1.46 9.16
CA HIS A 10 -6.88 -0.68 10.33
C HIS A 10 -6.24 0.65 9.90
N TYR A 11 -6.70 1.75 10.48
CA TYR A 11 -6.21 3.09 10.16
C TYR A 11 -5.44 3.69 11.32
N PHE A 12 -4.40 4.45 10.99
CA PHE A 12 -3.65 5.27 11.94
C PHE A 12 -3.78 6.74 11.56
N ASP A 13 -3.91 7.59 12.58
CA ASP A 13 -3.84 9.03 12.43
C ASP A 13 -2.37 9.48 12.45
N ALA A 14 -2.06 10.59 11.76
CA ALA A 14 -0.77 11.24 11.86
C ALA A 14 -0.90 12.59 12.58
N ALA A 15 -0.14 12.80 13.65
CA ALA A 15 -0.04 14.09 14.31
C ALA A 15 1.17 14.86 13.77
N LEU A 16 0.94 16.10 13.35
CA LEU A 16 1.92 17.03 12.80
C LEU A 16 1.84 18.36 13.58
N ASN A 17 2.74 19.30 13.30
CA ASN A 17 2.65 20.67 13.81
C ASN A 17 2.16 21.64 12.71
N ASP A 18 1.34 22.62 13.07
CA ASP A 18 1.05 23.77 12.21
C ASP A 18 2.16 24.84 12.30
N SER A 19 1.99 25.96 11.60
CA SER A 19 2.95 27.08 11.60
C SER A 19 3.04 27.83 12.93
N GLN A 20 2.11 27.60 13.85
CA GLN A 20 2.07 28.19 15.19
C GLN A 20 2.52 27.20 16.28
N GLY A 21 2.85 25.96 15.91
CA GLY A 21 3.26 24.90 16.83
C GLY A 21 2.10 24.13 17.47
N ASN A 22 0.85 24.36 17.04
CA ASN A 22 -0.28 23.57 17.52
C ASN A 22 -0.32 22.19 16.84
N PRO A 23 -0.85 21.16 17.52
CA PRO A 23 -1.01 19.84 16.92
C PRO A 23 -2.07 19.88 15.80
N TYR A 24 -1.68 19.44 14.61
CA TYR A 24 -2.54 19.22 13.45
C TYR A 24 -2.63 17.72 13.19
N VAL A 25 -3.83 17.14 13.31
CA VAL A 25 -4.05 15.70 13.15
C VAL A 25 -4.66 15.40 11.79
N VAL A 26 -3.92 14.67 10.96
CA VAL A 26 -4.43 14.06 9.73
C VAL A 26 -5.09 12.73 10.09
N LYS A 27 -6.41 12.69 10.01
CA LYS A 27 -7.20 11.49 10.30
C LYS A 27 -7.00 10.43 9.22
N LYS A 28 -6.85 9.16 9.63
CA LYS A 28 -6.70 8.01 8.71
C LYS A 28 -5.57 8.20 7.68
N ALA A 29 -4.46 8.76 8.11
CA ALA A 29 -3.31 9.10 7.27
C ALA A 29 -2.57 7.87 6.72
N ILE A 30 -2.60 6.77 7.47
CA ILE A 30 -1.98 5.50 7.10
C ILE A 30 -3.04 4.42 7.18
N CYS A 31 -3.08 3.53 6.19
CA CYS A 31 -3.90 2.32 6.24
C CYS A 31 -3.00 1.08 6.30
N MET A 32 -3.49 0.07 7.02
CA MET A 32 -2.84 -1.22 7.16
C MET A 32 -3.87 -2.34 7.01
N HIS A 33 -3.57 -3.32 6.18
CA HIS A 33 -4.41 -4.49 5.98
C HIS A 33 -3.60 -5.66 5.45
N GLU A 34 -4.17 -6.86 5.51
CA GLU A 34 -3.63 -8.04 4.85
C GLU A 34 -4.36 -8.26 3.51
N GLU A 35 -3.62 -8.61 2.46
CA GLU A 35 -4.16 -9.02 1.16
C GLU A 35 -3.73 -10.46 0.83
N ASP A 36 -4.55 -11.14 0.04
CA ASP A 36 -4.19 -12.42 -0.54
C ASP A 36 -3.31 -12.20 -1.78
N ASP A 37 -2.16 -12.88 -1.83
CA ASP A 37 -1.17 -12.77 -2.91
C ASP A 37 -1.02 -14.10 -3.68
N GLY A 38 -2.12 -14.85 -3.82
CA GLY A 38 -2.14 -16.10 -4.58
C GLY A 38 -1.41 -17.26 -3.89
N ILE A 39 -0.52 -17.96 -4.62
CA ILE A 39 0.17 -19.17 -4.15
C ILE A 39 1.55 -18.79 -3.63
N LEU A 40 1.84 -19.12 -2.36
CA LEU A 40 3.17 -18.97 -1.78
C LEU A 40 4.11 -20.04 -2.29
N TRP A 41 3.69 -21.30 -2.17
CA TRP A 41 4.40 -22.45 -2.72
C TRP A 41 3.46 -23.62 -2.94
N LYS A 42 3.84 -24.51 -3.85
CA LYS A 42 3.13 -25.73 -4.17
C LYS A 42 4.13 -26.84 -4.52
N HIS A 43 3.89 -28.04 -4.01
CA HIS A 43 4.67 -29.23 -4.32
C HIS A 43 3.75 -30.40 -4.68
N VAL A 44 4.17 -31.19 -5.68
CA VAL A 44 3.46 -32.38 -6.16
C VAL A 44 4.49 -33.51 -6.23
N GLU A 45 4.41 -34.46 -5.30
CA GLU A 45 5.31 -35.62 -5.25
C GLU A 45 4.64 -36.82 -5.90
N TYR A 46 5.05 -37.12 -7.14
CA TYR A 46 4.44 -38.20 -7.92
C TYR A 46 4.80 -39.59 -7.38
N ARG A 47 5.92 -39.75 -6.64
CA ARG A 47 6.41 -41.06 -6.19
C ARG A 47 5.56 -41.66 -5.06
N ASN A 48 4.99 -40.81 -4.21
CA ASN A 48 4.17 -41.24 -3.07
C ASN A 48 2.76 -40.62 -3.07
N GLY A 49 2.42 -39.81 -4.08
CA GLY A 49 1.12 -39.16 -4.22
C GLY A 49 0.87 -37.98 -3.28
N HIS A 50 1.90 -37.50 -2.57
CA HIS A 50 1.77 -36.38 -1.64
C HIS A 50 1.73 -35.04 -2.39
N ASN A 51 0.65 -34.30 -2.21
CA ASN A 51 0.43 -33.00 -2.84
C ASN A 51 0.17 -31.94 -1.78
N GLU A 52 0.85 -30.81 -1.88
CA GLU A 52 0.74 -29.74 -0.89
C GLU A 52 0.77 -28.35 -1.55
N ALA A 53 -0.01 -27.43 -1.00
CA ALA A 53 -0.01 -26.03 -1.39
C ALA A 53 -0.21 -25.12 -0.19
N ARG A 54 0.35 -23.91 -0.25
CA ARG A 54 0.13 -22.83 0.72
C ARG A 54 -0.15 -21.53 -0.01
N ARG A 55 -1.09 -20.75 0.51
CA ARG A 55 -1.43 -19.42 -0.04
C ARG A 55 -0.45 -18.38 0.49
N ALA A 56 -0.12 -17.41 -0.35
CA ALA A 56 0.60 -16.23 0.05
C ALA A 56 -0.37 -15.21 0.63
N ARG A 57 0.14 -14.42 1.57
CA ARG A 57 -0.52 -13.23 2.10
C ARG A 57 0.55 -12.18 2.29
N GLU A 58 0.14 -10.94 2.21
CA GLU A 58 1.01 -9.81 2.44
C GLU A 58 0.37 -8.81 3.39
N LEU A 59 1.18 -8.27 4.30
CA LEU A 59 0.81 -7.14 5.11
C LEU A 59 1.17 -5.87 4.34
N VAL A 60 0.16 -5.07 4.02
CA VAL A 60 0.31 -3.82 3.28
C VAL A 60 0.19 -2.66 4.26
N ILE A 61 1.19 -1.79 4.27
CA ILE A 61 1.15 -0.50 4.95
C ILE A 61 1.26 0.58 3.88
N SER A 62 0.27 1.46 3.78
CA SER A 62 0.25 2.45 2.72
C SER A 62 -0.20 3.83 3.17
N LYS A 63 0.21 4.83 2.38
CA LYS A 63 -0.25 6.22 2.47
C LYS A 63 -0.34 6.82 1.08
N ILE A 64 -1.25 7.77 0.92
CA ILE A 64 -1.37 8.58 -0.29
C ILE A 64 -1.12 10.03 0.10
N CYS A 65 -0.22 10.70 -0.61
CA CYS A 65 0.02 12.13 -0.40
C CYS A 65 -0.09 12.90 -1.70
N THR A 66 -0.86 13.99 -1.63
CA THR A 66 -0.97 14.98 -2.70
C THR A 66 0.10 16.05 -2.50
N VAL A 67 0.89 16.31 -3.54
CA VAL A 67 1.83 17.43 -3.62
C VAL A 67 1.43 18.27 -4.81
N VAL A 68 0.65 19.31 -4.54
CA VAL A 68 0.05 20.18 -5.56
C VAL A 68 -0.77 19.36 -6.55
N ASN A 69 -0.25 19.09 -7.75
CA ASN A 69 -0.93 18.42 -8.85
C ASN A 69 -0.68 16.90 -8.90
N TYR A 70 0.25 16.37 -8.09
CA TYR A 70 0.60 14.94 -8.12
C TYR A 70 0.10 14.19 -6.89
N GLU A 71 -0.34 12.96 -7.11
CA GLU A 71 -0.59 11.97 -6.06
C GLU A 71 0.51 10.91 -6.07
N TYR A 72 1.14 10.73 -4.91
CA TYR A 72 2.06 9.64 -4.64
C TYR A 72 1.39 8.62 -3.74
N LEU A 73 1.13 7.43 -4.29
CA LEU A 73 0.55 6.31 -3.54
C LEU A 73 1.69 5.36 -3.18
N ILE A 74 2.04 5.33 -1.90
CA ILE A 74 3.21 4.61 -1.39
C ILE A 74 2.73 3.36 -0.66
N TYR A 75 3.24 2.20 -1.07
CA TYR A 75 2.92 0.89 -0.48
C TYR A 75 4.20 0.20 -0.03
N ILE A 76 4.19 -0.27 1.21
CA ILE A 76 5.20 -1.18 1.76
C ILE A 76 4.52 -2.51 1.99
N ARG A 77 4.99 -3.57 1.35
CA ARG A 77 4.42 -4.92 1.44
C ARG A 77 5.40 -5.86 2.12
N PHE A 78 4.96 -6.52 3.17
CA PHE A 78 5.71 -7.58 3.86
C PHE A 78 5.11 -8.92 3.47
N LYS A 79 5.89 -9.76 2.78
CA LYS A 79 5.43 -11.05 2.26
C LYS A 79 5.84 -12.20 3.18
N LEU A 80 5.05 -13.27 3.22
CA LEU A 80 5.35 -14.47 4.02
C LEU A 80 6.66 -15.19 3.62
N SER A 81 7.18 -14.93 2.42
CA SER A 81 8.50 -15.41 1.98
C SER A 81 9.67 -14.70 2.68
N GLY A 82 9.41 -13.62 3.41
CA GLY A 82 10.43 -12.75 4.00
C GLY A 82 10.85 -11.57 3.11
N GLU A 83 10.26 -11.45 1.92
CA GLU A 83 10.48 -10.32 1.02
C GLU A 83 9.80 -9.04 1.55
N ILE A 84 10.49 -7.91 1.40
CA ILE A 84 9.95 -6.59 1.65
C ILE A 84 9.94 -5.85 0.31
N GLU A 85 8.76 -5.49 -0.15
CA GLU A 85 8.57 -4.74 -1.39
C GLU A 85 8.19 -3.29 -1.08
N TYR A 86 8.76 -2.37 -1.85
CA TYR A 86 8.45 -0.95 -1.78
C TYR A 86 7.98 -0.47 -3.16
N GLU A 87 6.69 -0.17 -3.27
CA GLU A 87 6.04 0.24 -4.51
C GLU A 87 5.54 1.68 -4.38
N ILE A 88 5.80 2.51 -5.39
CA ILE A 88 5.19 3.82 -5.54
C ILE A 88 4.39 3.84 -6.83
N ARG A 89 3.08 4.14 -6.73
CA ARG A 89 2.24 4.44 -7.88
C ARG A 89 2.13 5.95 -8.04
N LEU A 90 2.46 6.44 -9.23
CA LEU A 90 2.37 7.85 -9.57
C LEU A 90 1.02 8.10 -10.26
N SER A 91 0.24 9.02 -9.72
CA SER A 91 -1.05 9.42 -10.27
C SER A 91 -1.20 10.95 -10.19
N GLY A 92 -2.42 11.43 -10.38
CA GLY A 92 -2.75 12.85 -10.41
C GLY A 92 -2.69 13.46 -11.80
N GLU A 93 -2.39 14.75 -11.82
CA GLU A 93 -2.37 15.58 -13.02
C GLU A 93 -0.94 15.99 -13.36
N LEU A 94 -0.61 15.99 -14.65
CA LEU A 94 0.68 16.52 -15.09
C LEU A 94 0.75 18.03 -14.84
N SER A 95 1.90 18.51 -14.39
CA SER A 95 2.18 19.95 -14.43
C SER A 95 2.30 20.37 -15.88
N THR A 96 1.35 21.17 -16.36
CA THR A 96 1.27 21.60 -17.76
C THR A 96 1.77 23.03 -17.94
N ASN A 97 2.18 23.36 -19.17
CA ASN A 97 2.55 24.71 -19.61
C ASN A 97 1.78 25.05 -20.90
N ALA A 98 1.72 26.35 -21.23
CA ALA A 98 1.17 26.77 -22.51
C ALA A 98 1.98 26.18 -23.68
N LEU A 99 1.27 25.59 -24.65
CA LEU A 99 1.86 25.17 -25.91
C LEU A 99 1.98 26.40 -26.83
N SER A 100 3.17 26.70 -27.33
CA SER A 100 3.32 27.70 -28.39
C SER A 100 2.59 27.22 -29.64
N ALA A 101 1.83 28.12 -30.26
CA ALA A 101 1.29 27.91 -31.60
C ALA A 101 2.41 27.86 -32.65
#